data_AF-A0A7X3ZF77-F1
#
_entry.id   AF-A0A7X3ZF77-F1
#
_cell.length_a   1.000
_cell.length_b   1.000
_cell.length_c   1.000
_cell.angle_alpha   90.00
_cell.angle_beta   90.00
_cell.angle_gamma   90.00
#
_symmetry.space_group_name_H-M   'P 1'
#
loop_
_entity.id
_entity.type
_entity.pdbx_description
1 polymer ?
#
loop_
_entity_poly.entity_id
_entity_poly.type
_entity_poly.pdbx_seq_one_letter_code
_entity_poly.pdbx_strand_id
1 'polypeptide(L)'
;MELLLVGADQRDALGARVTVTAGGARQVRERQSGGSYLSGHDPRLHFGLGRATKADIEIRWPDGQVQTLAAVDVDQIVRVVQPTR
;
A
#
# COMPACT_ATOMS: atom_id res chain seq x y z
N MET A 1 3.29 -5.49 -8.96
CA MET A 1 2.86 -4.12 -8.58
C MET A 1 3.51 -3.74 -7.25
N GLU A 2 3.98 -2.50 -7.15
CA GLU A 2 4.61 -1.94 -5.95
C GLU A 2 3.80 -0.77 -5.43
N LEU A 3 3.59 -0.69 -4.11
CA LEU A 3 2.98 0.46 -3.46
C LEU A 3 3.96 1.16 -2.54
N LEU A 4 4.10 2.46 -2.74
CA LEU A 4 4.83 3.36 -1.85
C LEU A 4 3.83 4.26 -1.12
N LEU A 5 3.66 4.06 0.18
CA LEU A 5 2.79 4.87 1.02
C LEU A 5 3.57 6.03 1.64
N VAL A 6 3.03 7.23 1.55
CA VAL A 6 3.60 8.45 2.15
C VAL A 6 2.57 9.01 3.12
N GLY A 7 2.91 9.09 4.41
CA GLY A 7 2.04 9.69 5.42
C GLY A 7 2.05 11.22 5.35
N ALA A 8 0.98 11.84 5.85
CA ALA A 8 0.79 13.30 5.79
C ALA A 8 1.80 14.08 6.65
N ASP A 9 2.25 13.52 7.78
CA ASP A 9 3.04 14.22 8.82
C ASP A 9 4.48 13.72 8.97
N GLN A 10 5.15 13.27 7.90
CA GLN A 10 6.47 12.60 7.95
C GLN A 10 6.54 11.33 8.81
N ARG A 11 5.44 10.91 9.44
CA ARG A 11 5.27 9.57 9.93
C ARG A 11 5.15 8.72 8.68
N ASP A 12 6.17 7.90 8.39
CA ASP A 12 5.99 6.73 7.54
C ASP A 12 4.63 6.13 7.88
N ALA A 13 3.83 5.76 6.90
CA ALA A 13 2.44 5.34 7.07
C ALA A 13 2.28 4.02 7.86
N LEU A 14 2.92 3.94 9.03
CA LEU A 14 3.07 2.83 9.92
C LEU A 14 1.70 2.51 10.50
N GLY A 15 1.28 1.26 10.38
CA GLY A 15 -0.07 0.80 10.68
C GLY A 15 -1.08 1.03 9.55
N ALA A 16 -0.68 1.61 8.40
CA ALA A 16 -1.57 1.67 7.25
C ALA A 16 -1.78 0.27 6.67
N ARG A 17 -3.04 -0.13 6.50
CA ARG A 17 -3.42 -1.43 5.96
C ARG A 17 -3.85 -1.28 4.51
N VAL A 18 -3.14 -1.95 3.62
CA VAL A 18 -3.40 -1.99 2.18
C VAL A 18 -4.04 -3.32 1.81
N THR A 19 -5.21 -3.24 1.20
CA THR A 19 -5.88 -4.34 0.54
C THR A 19 -5.76 -4.14 -0.96
N VAL A 20 -5.27 -5.15 -1.68
CA VAL A 20 -5.25 -5.17 -3.15
C VAL A 20 -6.11 -6.33 -3.62
N THR A 21 -7.06 -6.06 -4.51
CA THR A 21 -7.91 -7.05 -5.16
C THR A 21 -7.61 -7.06 -6.65
N ALA A 22 -7.17 -8.19 -7.19
CA ALA A 22 -6.88 -8.33 -8.62
C ALA A 22 -7.13 -9.77 -9.07
N GLY A 23 -7.72 -9.95 -10.26
CA GLY A 23 -7.91 -11.27 -10.88
C GLY A 23 -8.69 -12.28 -10.02
N GLY A 24 -9.60 -11.80 -9.15
CA GLY A 24 -10.37 -12.63 -8.22
C GLY A 24 -9.66 -13.00 -6.92
N ALA A 25 -8.41 -12.56 -6.74
CA ALA A 25 -7.67 -12.74 -5.49
C ALA A 25 -7.59 -11.44 -4.70
N ARG A 26 -7.71 -11.54 -3.36
CA ARG A 26 -7.55 -10.42 -2.43
C ARG A 26 -6.29 -10.64 -1.59
N GLN A 27 -5.38 -9.68 -1.61
CA GLN A 27 -4.17 -9.65 -0.80
C GLN A 27 -4.23 -8.50 0.18
N VAL A 28 -3.84 -8.74 1.41
CA VAL A 28 -3.78 -7.71 2.45
C VAL A 28 -2.35 -7.65 2.96
N ARG A 29 -1.81 -6.43 3.06
CA ARG A 29 -0.51 -6.13 3.65
C ARG A 29 -0.64 -4.89 4.53
N GLU A 30 0.02 -4.91 5.66
CA GLU A 30 0.10 -3.75 6.53
C GLU A 30 1.51 -3.18 6.47
N ARG A 31 1.62 -1.85 6.45
CA ARG A 31 2.89 -1.18 6.60
C ARG A 31 3.30 -1.25 8.07
N GLN A 32 4.03 -2.30 8.42
CA GLN A 32 4.53 -2.48 9.78
C GLN A 32 5.79 -1.65 10.03
N SER A 33 5.93 -1.18 11.28
CA SER A 33 7.15 -0.59 11.81
C SER A 33 8.16 -1.72 12.08
N GLY A 34 8.91 -2.11 11.06
CA GLY A 34 9.98 -3.10 11.20
C GLY A 34 11.18 -2.53 11.95
N GLY A 35 11.13 -2.54 13.29
CA GLY A 35 12.29 -2.34 14.15
C GLY A 35 13.07 -3.65 14.29
N SER A 36 14.12 -3.81 13.49
CA SER A 36 15.22 -4.74 13.79
C SER A 36 16.53 -4.03 13.44
N TYR A 37 17.37 -3.83 14.45
CA TYR A 37 18.72 -3.28 14.41
C TYR A 37 19.49 -3.73 13.13
N LEU A 38 20.01 -2.77 12.35
CA LEU A 38 20.84 -2.92 11.13
C LEU A 38 20.18 -3.37 9.80
N SER A 39 18.87 -3.58 9.71
CA SER A 39 18.23 -3.92 8.41
C SER A 39 17.47 -2.73 7.81
N GLY A 40 18.06 -2.11 6.77
CA GLY A 40 17.36 -1.11 5.94
C GLY A 40 16.16 -1.74 5.25
N HIS A 41 14.96 -1.46 5.76
CA HIS A 41 13.72 -2.04 5.25
C HIS A 41 13.21 -1.21 4.09
N ASP A 42 13.00 -1.83 2.92
CA ASP A 42 12.30 -1.17 1.82
C ASP A 42 10.85 -0.85 2.27
N PRO A 43 10.40 0.42 2.22
CA PRO A 43 9.04 0.79 2.60
C PRO A 43 7.95 0.29 1.64
N ARG A 44 8.33 -0.29 0.50
CA ARG A 44 7.42 -0.72 -0.54
C ARG A 44 6.67 -1.98 -0.17
N LEU A 45 5.38 -1.99 -0.50
CA LEU A 45 4.55 -3.17 -0.45
C LEU A 45 4.48 -3.80 -1.84
N HIS A 46 5.03 -4.99 -1.97
CA HIS A 46 4.99 -5.76 -3.22
C HIS A 46 3.76 -6.67 -3.26
N PHE A 47 3.04 -6.61 -4.37
CA PHE A 47 1.88 -7.46 -4.64
C PHE A 47 2.09 -8.20 -5.97
N GLY A 48 2.10 -9.53 -5.90
CA GLY A 48 2.14 -10.42 -7.06
C GLY A 48 0.71 -10.68 -7.55
N LEU A 49 0.34 -10.14 -8.71
CA LEU A 49 -1.05 -10.12 -9.19
C LEU A 49 -1.32 -11.14 -10.33
N GLY A 50 -0.34 -12.00 -10.64
CA GLY A 50 -0.47 -13.02 -11.67
C GLY A 50 -0.67 -12.40 -13.06
N ARG A 51 -1.77 -12.78 -13.74
CA ARG A 51 -2.15 -12.28 -15.08
C ARG A 51 -3.16 -11.13 -15.04
N ALA A 52 -3.52 -10.63 -13.85
CA ALA A 52 -4.44 -9.50 -13.75
C ALA A 52 -3.78 -8.24 -14.29
N THR A 53 -4.43 -7.50 -15.18
CA THR A 53 -3.93 -6.25 -15.74
C THR A 53 -4.34 -5.02 -14.92
N LYS A 54 -5.35 -5.18 -14.08
CA LYS A 54 -5.87 -4.14 -13.19
C LYS A 54 -6.07 -4.65 -11.77
N ALA A 55 -5.94 -3.74 -10.82
CA ALA A 55 -6.17 -3.98 -9.41
C ALA A 55 -6.96 -2.87 -8.75
N ASP A 56 -7.83 -3.24 -7.82
CA ASP A 56 -8.49 -2.33 -6.90
C ASP A 56 -7.70 -2.30 -5.59
N ILE A 57 -7.39 -1.10 -5.13
CA ILE A 57 -6.54 -0.87 -3.97
C ILE A 57 -7.38 -0.11 -2.93
N GLU A 58 -7.44 -0.62 -1.71
CA GLU A 58 -8.03 0.05 -0.56
C GLU A 58 -6.95 0.22 0.51
N ILE A 59 -6.75 1.46 0.94
CA ILE A 59 -5.74 1.84 1.92
C ILE A 59 -6.48 2.41 3.12
N ARG A 60 -6.38 1.72 4.25
CA ARG A 60 -6.86 2.21 5.53
C ARG A 60 -5.69 2.81 6.29
N TRP A 61 -5.71 4.11 6.45
CA TRP A 61 -4.70 4.88 7.17
C TRP A 61 -4.86 4.73 8.69
N PRO A 62 -3.78 4.90 9.46
CA PRO A 62 -3.81 4.74 10.92
C PRO A 62 -4.68 5.79 11.65
N ASP A 63 -4.95 6.93 11.01
CA ASP A 63 -5.88 7.97 11.50
C ASP A 63 -7.37 7.60 11.27
N GLY A 64 -7.64 6.46 10.65
CA GLY A 64 -8.98 5.99 10.31
C GLY A 64 -9.49 6.41 8.94
N GLN A 65 -8.74 7.24 8.19
CA GLN A 65 -9.10 7.57 6.82
C GLN A 65 -9.01 6.32 5.92
N VAL A 66 -9.90 6.26 4.93
CA VAL A 66 -9.90 5.18 3.92
C VAL A 66 -9.77 5.82 2.55
N GLN A 67 -8.80 5.35 1.77
CA GLN A 67 -8.57 5.78 0.40
C GLN A 67 -8.67 4.59 -0.52
N THR A 68 -9.50 4.69 -1.55
CA THR A 68 -9.69 3.66 -2.56
C THR A 68 -9.22 4.14 -3.93
N LEU A 69 -8.52 3.26 -4.64
CA LEU A 69 -8.06 3.47 -6.01
C LEU A 69 -8.57 2.28 -6.82
N ALA A 70 -9.52 2.52 -7.72
CA ALA A 70 -10.09 1.47 -8.56
C ALA A 70 -9.35 1.37 -9.89
N ALA A 71 -9.34 0.18 -10.48
CA ALA A 71 -8.86 -0.06 -11.84
C ALA A 71 -7.42 0.44 -12.11
N VAL A 72 -6.55 0.36 -11.11
CA VAL A 72 -5.14 0.75 -11.21
C VAL A 72 -4.39 -0.25 -12.06
N ASP A 73 -3.64 0.22 -13.06
CA ASP A 73 -2.85 -0.68 -13.91
C ASP A 73 -1.75 -1.34 -13.08
N VAL A 74 -1.55 -2.64 -13.31
CA VAL A 74 -0.50 -3.41 -12.64
C VAL A 74 0.88 -3.06 -13.21
N ASP A 75 1.94 -3.65 -12.64
CA ASP A 75 3.33 -3.48 -13.11
C ASP A 75 3.90 -2.06 -13.06
N GLN A 76 3.33 -1.20 -12.21
CA GLN A 76 3.89 0.10 -11.87
C GLN A 76 4.14 0.26 -10.37
N ILE A 77 4.92 1.29 -10.04
CA ILE A 77 5.10 1.79 -8.69
C ILE A 77 4.03 2.85 -8.43
N VAL A 78 3.04 2.51 -7.64
CA VAL A 78 1.95 3.43 -7.27
C VAL A 78 2.37 4.15 -5.99
N ARG A 79 2.66 5.45 -6.10
CA ARG A 79 2.92 6.30 -4.93
C ARG A 79 1.61 6.89 -4.45
N VAL A 80 1.20 6.52 -3.23
CA VAL A 80 -0.03 7.03 -2.60
C VAL A 80 0.31 7.88 -1.40
N VAL A 81 -0.16 9.12 -1.42
CA VAL A 81 0.01 10.07 -0.33
C VAL A 81 -1.28 10.11 0.48
N GLN A 82 -1.16 10.04 1.80
CA GLN A 82 -2.28 10.21 2.72
C GLN A 82 -2.95 11.57 2.47
N PRO A 83 -4.30 11.62 2.37
CA PRO A 83 -5.00 12.87 2.24
C PRO A 83 -4.77 13.73 3.47
N THR A 84 -4.29 14.95 3.28
CA THR A 84 -4.29 15.99 4.31
C THR A 84 -5.70 16.53 4.44
N ARG A 85 -6.18 16.68 5.68
CA ARG A 85 -7.52 17.19 5.97
C ARG A 85 -7.64 18.68 5.68
#